data_AF-A0AAP3CJ84-F1
#
_entry.id   AF-A0AAP3CJ84-F1
#
_cell.length_a   1.000
_cell.length_b   1.000
_cell.length_c   1.000
_cell.angle_alpha   90.00
_cell.angle_beta   90.00
_cell.angle_gamma   90.00
#
_symmetry.space_group_name_H-M   'P 1'
#
loop_
_entity.id
_entity.type
_entity.pdbx_description
1 polymer ?
#
loop_
_entity_poly.entity_id
_entity_poly.type
_entity_poly.pdbx_seq_one_letter_code
_entity_poly.pdbx_strand_id
1 'polypeptide(L)'
;MTMKVSTPQLAYVCSGLHTAKKFNINTIDWNYQMEIVTLHHEPNGPSSFKDAAVMNMYSYFKGPEPQKVKIKHPIEQEGLTYIQEPNKPIYRYYDNGRYIKYQRFTETGELVVIDYFNENRQRFKREEYDLSGYVHSLIYMDMETNKPKQHLYLRKDGTCYMTKWYKNNGTTEKIIIFDEKDNIVKVLSSENELYYEFLSRLIKKEKEYLFLTSEVGVYKTLKSLSAEYSSIYLGFMETDEILDNPEKEISCLHAFVAPSLKRYHDTIEKTGPRTTIYNVSEGSFTWKGFVDKLIDQVPFHNQLKDMHVKLSAAEWQSKSDLYLSAEVDFKGGVPAHSVGRYHMYWKLKNKKSGTENTFNANVNSEEELIFTVSGTLHVLSVVDQLSALELYLCCEWDNSFFASSVEVTDPKKLPAAEQSISGWRLKLEEEKNHLCVHTAEGFRRKLMKRLFAKK
;
A
#
# COMPACT_ATOMS: atom_id res chain seq x y z
N MET A 1 -12.31 21.34 -14.63
CA MET A 1 -13.10 21.79 -13.46
C MET A 1 -12.28 21.43 -12.23
N THR A 2 -11.63 22.43 -11.66
CA THR A 2 -10.67 22.33 -10.55
C THR A 2 -11.45 22.17 -9.26
N MET A 3 -11.18 21.11 -8.49
CA MET A 3 -11.55 21.09 -7.07
C MET A 3 -10.28 21.22 -6.24
N LYS A 4 -10.22 22.31 -5.47
CA LYS A 4 -9.43 22.44 -4.25
C LYS A 4 -10.03 21.46 -3.23
N VAL A 5 -9.29 20.46 -2.77
CA VAL A 5 -9.54 19.87 -1.44
C VAL A 5 -8.19 19.58 -0.80
N SER A 6 -8.03 20.04 0.44
CA SER A 6 -6.78 20.08 1.21
C SER A 6 -6.63 18.92 2.21
N THR A 7 -7.57 17.96 2.25
CA THR A 7 -7.68 16.97 3.34
C THR A 7 -8.47 15.69 2.94
N PRO A 8 -7.82 14.61 2.43
CA PRO A 8 -8.52 13.33 2.18
C PRO A 8 -8.94 12.65 3.50
N GLN A 9 -9.97 11.78 3.47
CA GLN A 9 -10.31 10.96 4.64
C GLN A 9 -9.27 9.85 4.80
N LEU A 10 -8.66 9.77 5.99
CA LEU A 10 -7.64 8.77 6.29
C LEU A 10 -8.28 7.54 6.94
N ALA A 11 -8.03 6.37 6.38
CA ALA A 11 -8.52 5.11 6.93
C ALA A 11 -7.41 4.04 6.95
N TYR A 12 -7.12 3.49 8.13
CA TYR A 12 -6.28 2.31 8.25
C TYR A 12 -7.15 1.05 8.21
N VAL A 13 -6.98 0.24 7.16
CA VAL A 13 -7.75 -0.97 6.92
C VAL A 13 -6.93 -2.17 7.36
N CYS A 14 -7.49 -2.96 8.27
CA CYS A 14 -6.87 -4.18 8.77
C CYS A 14 -7.88 -5.31 8.97
N SER A 15 -7.37 -6.53 9.06
CA SER A 15 -8.18 -7.72 9.31
C SER A 15 -8.92 -7.60 10.64
N GLY A 16 -8.25 -7.24 11.73
CA GLY A 16 -8.88 -7.03 13.04
C GLY A 16 -8.22 -5.93 13.84
N LEU A 17 -8.88 -5.49 14.92
CA LEU A 17 -8.41 -4.34 15.70
C LEU A 17 -7.07 -4.60 16.39
N HIS A 18 -6.74 -5.87 16.65
CA HIS A 18 -5.48 -6.29 17.24
C HIS A 18 -4.26 -5.88 16.38
N THR A 19 -4.37 -5.85 15.06
CA THR A 19 -3.31 -5.39 14.14
C THR A 19 -3.04 -3.91 14.35
N ALA A 20 -4.09 -3.08 14.37
CA ALA A 20 -3.97 -1.65 14.67
C ALA A 20 -3.39 -1.38 16.08
N LYS A 21 -3.76 -2.20 17.08
CA LYS A 21 -3.20 -2.14 18.44
C LYS A 21 -1.71 -2.45 18.47
N LYS A 22 -1.28 -3.51 17.78
CA LYS A 22 0.11 -3.96 17.73
C LYS A 22 1.04 -2.84 17.24
N PHE A 23 0.62 -2.11 16.21
CA PHE A 23 1.42 -1.03 15.62
C PHE A 23 1.12 0.35 16.19
N ASN A 24 0.32 0.44 17.26
CA ASN A 24 -0.08 1.69 17.91
C ASN A 24 -0.60 2.72 16.89
N ILE A 25 -1.46 2.28 15.98
CA ILE A 25 -2.13 3.07 14.94
C ILE A 25 -3.17 3.99 15.61
N ASN A 26 -2.72 4.92 16.45
CA ASN A 26 -3.51 5.94 17.15
C ASN A 26 -2.66 6.91 18.02
N THR A 27 -1.32 6.87 17.95
CA THR A 27 -0.44 7.74 18.77
C THR A 27 -0.17 9.10 18.14
N ILE A 28 -1.07 9.60 17.31
CA ILE A 28 -0.85 10.86 16.59
C ILE A 28 -1.80 11.92 17.09
N ASP A 29 -1.18 13.00 17.54
CA ASP A 29 -1.74 14.33 17.57
C ASP A 29 -1.98 14.78 16.11
N TRP A 30 -3.02 14.22 15.49
CA TRP A 30 -3.32 14.46 14.09
C TRP A 30 -3.99 15.83 13.98
N ASN A 31 -3.51 16.65 13.05
CA ASN A 31 -4.36 17.70 12.49
C ASN A 31 -5.51 17.10 11.61
N TYR A 32 -5.59 15.76 11.48
CA TYR A 32 -6.43 14.99 10.55
C TYR A 32 -7.07 13.74 11.20
N GLN A 33 -8.39 13.65 11.24
CA GLN A 33 -9.08 12.51 11.85
C GLN A 33 -8.88 11.21 11.04
N MET A 34 -8.31 10.17 11.66
CA MET A 34 -8.16 8.83 11.07
C MET A 34 -9.22 7.85 11.59
N GLU A 35 -9.79 7.06 10.69
CA GLU A 35 -10.66 5.93 11.01
C GLU A 35 -9.89 4.60 10.93
N ILE A 36 -10.22 3.65 11.81
CA ILE A 36 -9.72 2.27 11.74
C ILE A 36 -10.83 1.39 11.18
N VAL A 37 -10.59 0.76 10.04
CA VAL A 37 -11.55 -0.12 9.37
C VAL A 37 -11.13 -1.57 9.60
N THR A 38 -12.03 -2.37 10.19
CA THR A 38 -11.77 -3.78 10.53
C THR A 38 -12.66 -4.72 9.74
N LEU A 39 -12.09 -5.84 9.30
CA LEU A 39 -12.74 -6.80 8.38
C LEU A 39 -13.17 -8.11 9.04
N HIS A 40 -12.74 -8.40 10.27
CA HIS A 40 -13.13 -9.58 11.04
C HIS A 40 -14.36 -9.32 11.90
N HIS A 41 -15.08 -10.38 12.22
CA HIS A 41 -16.26 -10.30 13.07
C HIS A 41 -15.85 -10.12 14.53
N GLU A 42 -16.05 -8.91 15.05
CA GLU A 42 -15.79 -8.53 16.44
C GLU A 42 -17.08 -7.97 17.04
N PRO A 43 -18.04 -8.81 17.47
CA PRO A 43 -19.37 -8.38 17.95
C PRO A 43 -19.31 -7.50 19.19
N ASN A 44 -18.24 -7.64 19.98
CA ASN A 44 -17.97 -6.87 21.19
C ASN A 44 -16.79 -5.90 20.98
N GLY A 45 -16.42 -5.63 19.72
CA GLY A 45 -15.36 -4.69 19.38
C GLY A 45 -15.74 -3.27 19.84
N PRO A 46 -14.78 -2.48 20.32
CA PRO A 46 -15.06 -1.11 20.73
C PRO A 46 -15.35 -0.25 19.48
N SER A 47 -16.21 0.76 19.63
CA SER A 47 -16.48 1.75 18.57
C SER A 47 -15.34 2.75 18.36
N SER A 48 -14.34 2.73 19.23
CA SER A 48 -13.15 3.57 19.17
C SER A 48 -11.94 2.86 19.76
N PHE A 49 -10.73 3.26 19.35
CA PHE A 49 -9.49 2.81 19.95
C PHE A 49 -8.59 4.01 20.23
N LYS A 50 -8.58 4.44 21.50
CA LYS A 50 -8.15 5.80 21.92
C LYS A 50 -9.02 6.83 21.18
N ASP A 51 -8.43 7.77 20.44
CA ASP A 51 -9.15 8.86 19.79
C ASP A 51 -9.62 8.54 18.36
N ALA A 52 -9.23 7.37 17.81
CA ALA A 52 -9.63 6.95 16.48
C ALA A 52 -10.97 6.19 16.51
N ALA A 53 -11.88 6.56 15.62
CA ALA A 53 -13.13 5.82 15.41
C ALA A 53 -12.84 4.45 14.77
N VAL A 54 -13.53 3.41 15.23
CA VAL A 54 -13.38 2.06 14.69
C VAL A 54 -14.66 1.69 13.95
N MET A 55 -14.53 1.43 12.65
CA MET A 55 -15.60 0.92 11.80
C MET A 55 -15.38 -0.56 11.54
N ASN A 56 -16.33 -1.39 11.97
CA ASN A 56 -16.29 -2.82 11.72
C ASN A 56 -17.23 -3.21 10.57
N MET A 57 -16.73 -3.99 9.61
CA MET A 57 -17.49 -4.44 8.44
C MET A 57 -18.79 -5.16 8.81
N TYR A 58 -18.76 -6.05 9.80
CA TYR A 58 -19.95 -6.81 10.20
C TYR A 58 -20.97 -5.89 10.86
N SER A 59 -20.52 -4.94 11.67
CA SER A 59 -21.39 -3.92 12.26
C SER A 59 -22.00 -3.01 11.20
N TYR A 60 -21.26 -2.68 10.15
CA TYR A 60 -21.77 -1.91 9.01
C TYR A 60 -22.93 -2.63 8.29
N PHE A 61 -22.77 -3.92 7.98
CA PHE A 61 -23.85 -4.70 7.35
C PHE A 61 -25.02 -5.00 8.30
N LYS A 62 -24.75 -5.11 9.60
CA LYS A 62 -25.79 -5.31 10.63
C LYS A 62 -26.76 -4.13 10.66
N GLY A 63 -26.25 -2.91 10.48
CA GLY A 63 -27.01 -1.67 10.57
C GLY A 63 -27.19 -1.20 12.02
N PRO A 64 -27.86 -0.05 12.21
CA PRO A 64 -28.17 0.46 13.54
C PRO A 64 -29.14 -0.46 14.26
N GLU A 65 -28.96 -0.60 15.58
CA GLU A 65 -29.84 -1.42 16.40
C GLU A 65 -30.33 -0.64 17.62
N PRO A 66 -31.60 -0.83 18.02
CA PRO A 66 -32.09 -0.25 19.27
C PRO A 66 -31.29 -0.81 20.45
N GLN A 67 -31.03 0.04 21.43
CA GLN A 67 -30.46 -0.40 22.69
C GLN A 67 -31.48 -1.32 23.39
N LYS A 68 -31.07 -2.56 23.68
CA LYS A 68 -31.89 -3.51 24.42
C LYS A 68 -31.30 -3.79 25.80
N VAL A 69 -32.16 -4.26 26.71
CA VAL A 69 -31.81 -4.56 28.09
C VAL A 69 -30.87 -5.77 28.13
N LYS A 70 -29.80 -5.70 28.92
CA LYS A 70 -28.87 -6.82 29.11
C LYS A 70 -29.61 -8.06 29.65
N ILE A 71 -29.46 -9.19 28.99
CA ILE A 71 -30.04 -10.48 29.39
C ILE A 71 -29.06 -11.22 30.29
N LYS A 72 -29.53 -11.64 31.47
CA LYS A 72 -28.81 -12.59 32.33
C LYS A 72 -29.27 -14.01 32.01
N HIS A 73 -28.32 -14.90 31.79
CA HIS A 73 -28.59 -16.31 31.52
C HIS A 73 -28.35 -17.12 32.79
N PRO A 74 -29.36 -17.83 33.35
CA PRO A 74 -29.16 -18.65 34.54
C PRO A 74 -28.36 -19.91 34.20
N ILE A 75 -27.54 -20.38 35.17
CA ILE A 75 -26.86 -21.67 35.10
C ILE A 75 -27.89 -22.80 35.25
N GLU A 76 -28.76 -22.71 36.24
CA GLU A 76 -29.85 -23.67 36.38
C GLU A 76 -30.84 -23.53 35.23
N GLN A 77 -31.15 -24.67 34.60
CA GLN A 77 -32.05 -24.77 33.47
C GLN A 77 -33.14 -25.79 33.83
N GLU A 78 -34.40 -25.39 33.68
CA GLU A 78 -35.54 -26.21 34.06
C GLU A 78 -35.51 -27.57 33.36
N GLY A 79 -35.68 -28.66 34.14
CA GLY A 79 -35.66 -30.03 33.64
C GLY A 79 -34.27 -30.60 33.32
N LEU A 80 -33.18 -29.85 33.53
CA LEU A 80 -31.82 -30.31 33.20
C LEU A 80 -30.96 -30.48 34.45
N THR A 81 -30.18 -31.56 34.44
CA THR A 81 -29.07 -31.75 35.40
C THR A 81 -27.78 -31.25 34.77
N TYR A 82 -26.85 -30.70 35.56
CA TYR A 82 -25.60 -30.18 35.03
C TYR A 82 -24.38 -30.53 35.87
N ILE A 83 -23.22 -30.54 35.22
CA ILE A 83 -21.90 -30.69 35.83
C ILE A 83 -21.08 -29.46 35.45
N GLN A 84 -20.46 -28.82 36.45
CA GLN A 84 -19.47 -27.77 36.23
C GLN A 84 -18.08 -28.39 36.05
N GLU A 85 -17.32 -27.92 35.06
CA GLU A 85 -15.91 -28.28 34.91
C GLU A 85 -15.07 -27.66 36.04
N PRO A 86 -14.12 -28.41 36.64
CA PRO A 86 -13.31 -27.91 37.74
C PRO A 86 -12.60 -26.58 37.40
N ASN A 87 -12.80 -25.57 38.25
CA ASN A 87 -12.19 -24.24 38.14
C ASN A 87 -12.44 -23.52 36.81
N LYS A 88 -13.51 -23.88 36.07
CA LYS A 88 -13.87 -23.22 34.81
C LYS A 88 -15.34 -22.82 34.82
N PRO A 89 -15.71 -21.66 34.26
CA PRO A 89 -17.11 -21.24 34.09
C PRO A 89 -17.77 -21.98 32.91
N ILE A 90 -17.69 -23.31 32.93
CA ILE A 90 -18.15 -24.23 31.88
C ILE A 90 -19.08 -25.26 32.49
N TYR A 91 -20.24 -25.44 31.86
CA TYR A 91 -21.32 -26.30 32.35
C TYR A 91 -21.77 -27.26 31.25
N ARG A 92 -21.93 -28.52 31.61
CA ARG A 92 -22.43 -29.59 30.74
C ARG A 92 -23.79 -30.04 31.24
N TYR A 93 -24.79 -30.00 30.38
CA TYR A 93 -26.18 -30.27 30.72
C TYR A 93 -26.64 -31.60 30.16
N TYR A 94 -27.44 -32.29 30.97
CA TYR A 94 -27.97 -33.61 30.71
C TYR A 94 -29.48 -33.62 30.94
N ASP A 95 -30.19 -34.21 30.00
CA ASP A 95 -31.61 -34.53 30.09
C ASP A 95 -31.74 -36.06 30.14
N ASN A 96 -32.28 -36.60 31.24
CA ASN A 96 -32.45 -38.04 31.45
C ASN A 96 -31.17 -38.87 31.14
N GLY A 97 -30.01 -38.36 31.58
CA GLY A 97 -28.70 -39.00 31.37
C GLY A 97 -28.04 -38.73 30.00
N ARG A 98 -28.76 -38.12 29.05
CA ARG A 98 -28.23 -37.77 27.73
C ARG A 98 -27.59 -36.39 27.73
N TYR A 99 -26.37 -36.29 27.20
CA TYR A 99 -25.67 -35.01 27.04
C TYR A 99 -26.25 -34.22 25.87
N ILE A 100 -26.93 -33.11 26.18
CA ILE A 100 -27.65 -32.32 25.17
C ILE A 100 -27.04 -30.94 24.90
N LYS A 101 -26.34 -30.37 25.89
CA LYS A 101 -25.94 -28.96 25.83
C LYS A 101 -24.65 -28.70 26.61
N TYR A 102 -23.84 -27.82 26.06
CA TYR A 102 -22.66 -27.24 26.69
C TYR A 102 -22.85 -25.74 26.78
N GLN A 103 -22.54 -25.13 27.91
CA GLN A 103 -22.49 -23.67 28.04
C GLN A 103 -21.14 -23.24 28.59
N ARG A 104 -20.64 -22.11 28.08
CA ARG A 104 -19.46 -21.44 28.64
C ARG A 104 -19.78 -19.99 28.91
N PHE A 105 -19.41 -19.55 30.10
CA PHE A 105 -19.53 -18.18 30.55
C PHE A 105 -18.15 -17.52 30.61
N THR A 106 -18.12 -16.19 30.65
CA THR A 106 -16.94 -15.42 31.05
C THR A 106 -16.68 -15.61 32.55
N GLU A 107 -15.51 -15.22 33.03
CA GLU A 107 -15.21 -15.18 34.47
C GLU A 107 -16.13 -14.23 35.23
N THR A 108 -16.68 -13.22 34.56
CA THR A 108 -17.65 -12.25 35.08
C THR A 108 -19.11 -12.72 34.99
N GLY A 109 -19.37 -13.90 34.42
CA GLY A 109 -20.69 -14.55 34.40
C GLY A 109 -21.58 -14.24 33.20
N GLU A 110 -21.07 -13.61 32.13
CA GLU A 110 -21.80 -13.48 30.87
C GLU A 110 -21.72 -14.78 30.05
N LEU A 111 -22.85 -15.22 29.51
CA LEU A 111 -22.86 -16.37 28.58
C LEU A 111 -22.11 -16.00 27.30
N VAL A 112 -21.19 -16.87 26.87
CA VAL A 112 -20.37 -16.66 25.66
C VAL A 112 -20.85 -17.56 24.53
N VAL A 113 -21.11 -18.83 24.85
CA VAL A 113 -21.42 -19.84 23.83
C VAL A 113 -22.27 -20.96 24.40
N ILE A 114 -23.18 -21.47 23.56
CA ILE A 114 -23.91 -22.73 23.77
C ILE A 114 -23.64 -23.67 22.61
N ASP A 115 -23.17 -24.90 22.88
CA ASP A 115 -23.16 -25.98 21.89
C ASP A 115 -24.31 -26.96 22.18
N TYR A 116 -25.03 -27.34 21.13
CA TYR A 116 -26.11 -28.32 21.18
C TYR A 116 -25.69 -29.63 20.53
N PHE A 117 -26.04 -30.75 21.18
CA PHE A 117 -25.66 -32.10 20.78
C PHE A 117 -26.89 -32.94 20.41
N ASN A 118 -26.76 -33.74 19.36
CA ASN A 118 -27.79 -34.70 18.96
C ASN A 118 -27.73 -35.97 19.81
N GLU A 119 -28.49 -37.00 19.43
CA GLU A 119 -28.59 -38.26 20.19
C GLU A 119 -27.30 -39.05 20.19
N ASN A 120 -26.51 -38.89 19.13
CA ASN A 120 -25.21 -39.53 18.95
C ASN A 120 -24.06 -38.70 19.54
N ARG A 121 -24.37 -37.69 20.38
CA ARG A 121 -23.38 -36.78 20.98
C ARG A 121 -22.57 -35.96 19.94
N GLN A 122 -23.09 -35.81 18.73
CA GLN A 122 -22.50 -34.96 17.71
C GLN A 122 -23.05 -33.53 17.87
N ARG A 123 -22.16 -32.55 17.87
CA ARG A 123 -22.55 -31.15 17.90
C ARG A 123 -23.16 -30.79 16.55
N PHE A 124 -24.40 -30.28 16.57
CA PHE A 124 -25.10 -29.89 15.33
C PHE A 124 -25.33 -28.38 15.23
N LYS A 125 -25.30 -27.66 16.36
CA LYS A 125 -25.59 -26.23 16.44
C LYS A 125 -24.74 -25.57 17.53
N ARG A 126 -24.27 -24.36 17.26
CA ARG A 126 -23.60 -23.47 18.21
C ARG A 126 -24.26 -22.10 18.17
N GLU A 127 -24.54 -21.54 19.34
CA GLU A 127 -25.00 -20.15 19.52
C GLU A 127 -23.89 -19.37 20.23
N GLU A 128 -23.52 -18.21 19.70
CA GLU A 128 -22.56 -17.29 20.32
C GLU A 128 -23.25 -16.00 20.74
N TYR A 129 -22.86 -15.50 21.91
CA TYR A 129 -23.55 -14.44 22.63
C TYR A 129 -22.66 -13.20 22.79
N ASP A 130 -23.28 -12.03 22.63
CA ASP A 130 -22.62 -10.75 22.88
C ASP A 130 -22.60 -10.43 24.39
N LEU A 131 -21.88 -9.40 24.80
CA LEU A 131 -21.81 -8.98 26.21
C LEU A 131 -23.14 -8.48 26.78
N SER A 132 -24.13 -8.22 25.92
CA SER A 132 -25.51 -7.89 26.31
C SER A 132 -26.38 -9.14 26.49
N GLY A 133 -25.86 -10.33 26.21
CA GLY A 133 -26.56 -11.60 26.33
C GLY A 133 -27.46 -11.95 25.15
N TYR A 134 -27.33 -11.27 24.00
CA TYR A 134 -28.07 -11.60 22.78
C TYR A 134 -27.25 -12.53 21.87
N VAL A 135 -27.92 -13.46 21.19
CA VAL A 135 -27.27 -14.29 20.16
C VAL A 135 -26.91 -13.40 18.97
N HIS A 136 -25.63 -13.29 18.66
CA HIS A 136 -25.15 -12.52 17.50
C HIS A 136 -24.67 -13.43 16.35
N SER A 137 -24.48 -14.72 16.64
CA SER A 137 -23.92 -15.70 15.71
C SER A 137 -24.51 -17.07 15.98
N LEU A 138 -24.96 -17.72 14.91
CA LEU A 138 -25.53 -19.06 14.93
C LEU A 138 -24.84 -19.94 13.89
N ILE A 139 -24.23 -21.04 14.32
CA ILE A 139 -23.41 -21.90 13.49
C ILE A 139 -23.98 -23.31 13.47
N TYR A 140 -24.33 -23.80 12.28
CA TYR A 140 -24.70 -25.19 12.05
C TYR A 140 -23.49 -25.99 11.60
N MET A 141 -23.30 -27.14 12.23
CA MET A 141 -22.13 -27.99 12.03
C MET A 141 -22.44 -29.11 11.04
N ASP A 142 -21.44 -29.48 10.26
CA ASP A 142 -21.44 -30.73 9.52
C ASP A 142 -21.30 -31.91 10.49
N MET A 143 -22.17 -32.90 10.37
CA MET A 143 -22.30 -33.99 11.35
C MET A 143 -21.12 -34.98 11.33
N GLU A 144 -20.42 -35.08 10.20
CA GLU A 144 -19.29 -36.00 10.04
C GLU A 144 -17.99 -35.33 10.47
N THR A 145 -17.76 -34.10 10.01
CA THR A 145 -16.49 -33.40 10.23
C THR A 145 -16.49 -32.49 11.46
N ASN A 146 -17.67 -32.20 12.03
CA ASN A 146 -17.87 -31.22 13.10
C ASN A 146 -17.32 -29.81 12.78
N LYS A 147 -17.18 -29.51 11.47
CA LYS A 147 -16.81 -28.19 10.96
C LYS A 147 -18.06 -27.36 10.68
N PRO A 148 -17.98 -26.02 10.73
CA PRO A 148 -19.07 -25.16 10.30
C PRO A 148 -19.50 -25.46 8.86
N LYS A 149 -20.79 -25.67 8.64
CA LYS A 149 -21.41 -25.81 7.31
C LYS A 149 -22.17 -24.55 6.91
N GLN A 150 -22.83 -23.94 7.90
CA GLN A 150 -23.60 -22.72 7.73
C GLN A 150 -23.41 -21.82 8.96
N HIS A 151 -23.24 -20.53 8.74
CA HIS A 151 -23.04 -19.54 9.79
C HIS A 151 -23.90 -18.31 9.53
N LEU A 152 -24.84 -18.05 10.43
CA LEU A 152 -25.76 -16.93 10.38
C LEU A 152 -25.28 -15.87 11.37
N TYR A 153 -25.22 -14.63 10.90
CA TYR A 153 -24.92 -13.46 11.70
C TYR A 153 -26.21 -12.69 11.95
N LEU A 154 -26.50 -12.44 13.22
CA LEU A 154 -27.83 -12.03 13.67
C LEU A 154 -27.83 -10.62 14.24
N ARG A 155 -28.97 -9.94 14.05
CA ARG A 155 -29.35 -8.74 14.78
C ARG A 155 -29.87 -9.12 16.17
N LYS A 156 -29.95 -8.15 17.08
CA LYS A 156 -30.44 -8.30 18.46
C LYS A 156 -31.92 -8.69 18.54
N ASP A 157 -32.68 -8.56 17.47
CA ASP A 157 -34.04 -9.08 17.34
C ASP A 157 -34.12 -10.52 16.83
N GLY A 158 -32.97 -11.13 16.51
CA GLY A 158 -32.86 -12.48 15.98
C GLY A 158 -32.95 -12.58 14.46
N THR A 159 -33.19 -11.48 13.74
CA THR A 159 -33.19 -11.48 12.28
C THR A 159 -31.77 -11.65 11.74
N CYS A 160 -31.63 -12.34 10.60
CA CYS A 160 -30.34 -12.57 9.97
C CYS A 160 -29.99 -11.37 9.08
N TYR A 161 -28.76 -10.86 9.17
CA TYR A 161 -28.25 -9.84 8.24
C TYR A 161 -27.22 -10.38 7.27
N MET A 162 -26.58 -11.50 7.62
CA MET A 162 -25.62 -12.16 6.74
C MET A 162 -25.56 -13.66 7.03
N THR A 163 -25.48 -14.47 5.98
CA THR A 163 -25.25 -15.91 6.07
C THR A 163 -24.03 -16.30 5.26
N LYS A 164 -23.17 -17.16 5.83
CA LYS A 164 -22.02 -17.77 5.16
C LYS A 164 -22.18 -19.28 5.10
N TRP A 165 -21.97 -19.86 3.93
CA TRP A 165 -21.94 -21.30 3.70
C TRP A 165 -20.50 -21.72 3.43
N TYR A 166 -20.11 -22.87 3.95
CA TYR A 166 -18.75 -23.38 3.82
C TYR A 166 -18.75 -24.74 3.11
N LYS A 167 -17.76 -24.94 2.25
CA LYS A 167 -17.45 -26.24 1.67
C LYS A 167 -16.80 -27.15 2.72
N ASN A 168 -16.72 -28.45 2.45
CA ASN A 168 -16.11 -29.43 3.36
C ASN A 168 -14.64 -29.12 3.72
N ASN A 169 -13.92 -28.42 2.83
CA ASN A 169 -12.54 -27.97 3.08
C ASN A 169 -12.45 -26.71 3.97
N GLY A 170 -13.58 -26.14 4.40
CA GLY A 170 -13.67 -24.93 5.22
C GLY A 170 -13.64 -23.61 4.45
N THR A 171 -13.48 -23.64 3.12
CA THR A 171 -13.54 -22.43 2.30
C THR A 171 -14.98 -21.95 2.13
N THR A 172 -15.15 -20.63 2.04
CA THR A 172 -16.46 -20.02 1.77
C THR A 172 -16.99 -20.49 0.42
N GLU A 173 -18.22 -21.01 0.44
CA GLU A 173 -18.97 -21.39 -0.76
C GLU A 173 -19.83 -20.23 -1.26
N LYS A 174 -20.51 -19.57 -0.31
CA LYS A 174 -21.51 -18.55 -0.60
C LYS A 174 -21.69 -17.64 0.60
N ILE A 175 -21.87 -16.35 0.35
CA ILE A 175 -22.26 -15.35 1.33
C ILE A 175 -23.53 -14.68 0.85
N ILE A 176 -24.52 -14.51 1.72
CA ILE A 176 -25.79 -13.86 1.40
C ILE A 176 -25.99 -12.73 2.40
N ILE A 177 -26.27 -11.53 1.90
CA ILE A 177 -26.52 -10.33 2.72
C ILE A 177 -28.00 -9.97 2.63
N PHE A 178 -28.60 -9.67 3.77
CA PHE A 178 -30.02 -9.37 3.92
C PHE A 178 -30.24 -7.95 4.44
N ASP A 179 -31.29 -7.28 3.96
CA ASP A 179 -31.73 -6.01 4.54
C ASP A 179 -32.54 -6.21 5.84
N GLU A 180 -33.09 -5.14 6.39
CA GLU A 180 -33.93 -5.19 7.60
C GLU A 180 -35.31 -5.84 7.36
N LYS A 181 -35.71 -6.01 6.09
CA LYS A 181 -36.98 -6.60 5.67
C LYS A 181 -36.83 -8.06 5.20
N ASP A 182 -35.67 -8.67 5.46
CA ASP A 182 -35.31 -10.03 5.07
C ASP A 182 -35.22 -10.25 3.55
N ASN A 183 -35.03 -9.18 2.76
CA ASN A 183 -34.76 -9.31 1.33
C ASN A 183 -33.27 -9.57 1.09
N ILE A 184 -32.97 -10.42 0.09
CA ILE A 184 -31.60 -10.65 -0.36
C ILE A 184 -31.09 -9.39 -1.09
N VAL A 185 -30.10 -8.72 -0.50
CA VAL A 185 -29.43 -7.55 -1.08
C VAL A 185 -28.31 -7.96 -2.01
N LYS A 186 -27.54 -8.98 -1.63
CA LYS A 186 -26.37 -9.43 -2.38
C LYS A 186 -26.07 -10.91 -2.12
N VAL A 187 -25.54 -11.57 -3.14
CA VAL A 187 -24.97 -12.91 -3.06
C VAL A 187 -23.53 -12.83 -3.54
N LEU A 188 -22.59 -13.32 -2.74
CA LEU A 188 -21.15 -13.28 -3.00
C LEU A 188 -20.57 -14.68 -2.92
N SER A 189 -19.48 -14.93 -3.63
CA SER A 189 -18.86 -16.26 -3.74
C SER A 189 -17.64 -16.45 -2.82
N SER A 190 -17.10 -15.37 -2.24
CA SER A 190 -15.87 -15.40 -1.46
C SER A 190 -15.78 -14.28 -0.40
N GLU A 191 -14.85 -14.44 0.55
CA GLU A 191 -14.53 -13.39 1.53
C GLU A 191 -13.93 -12.15 0.86
N ASN A 192 -13.14 -12.31 -0.20
CA ASN A 192 -12.56 -11.18 -0.93
C ASN A 192 -13.65 -10.32 -1.59
N GLU A 193 -14.69 -10.95 -2.13
CA GLU A 193 -15.86 -10.22 -2.65
C GLU A 193 -16.62 -9.49 -1.54
N LEU A 194 -16.68 -10.05 -0.32
CA LEU A 194 -17.29 -9.38 0.83
C LEU A 194 -16.49 -8.14 1.24
N TYR A 195 -15.17 -8.25 1.32
CA TYR A 195 -14.29 -7.11 1.60
C TYR A 195 -14.41 -6.05 0.52
N TYR A 196 -14.42 -6.45 -0.76
CA TYR A 196 -14.61 -5.56 -1.90
C TYR A 196 -15.94 -4.81 -1.79
N GLU A 197 -17.06 -5.53 -1.64
CA GLU A 197 -18.40 -4.95 -1.56
C GLU A 197 -18.52 -3.96 -0.38
N PHE A 198 -17.95 -4.30 0.79
CA PHE A 198 -17.94 -3.40 1.94
C PHE A 198 -17.16 -2.13 1.68
N LEU A 199 -15.90 -2.26 1.23
CA LEU A 199 -15.01 -1.12 1.00
C LEU A 199 -15.55 -0.23 -0.13
N SER A 200 -16.07 -0.81 -1.22
CA SER A 200 -16.77 -0.08 -2.29
C SER A 200 -17.93 0.76 -1.77
N ARG A 201 -18.72 0.25 -0.80
CA ARG A 201 -19.81 1.02 -0.19
C ARG A 201 -19.32 2.11 0.76
N LEU A 202 -18.16 1.94 1.37
CA LEU A 202 -17.53 2.93 2.24
C LEU A 202 -17.04 4.14 1.43
N ILE A 203 -16.56 3.89 0.21
CA ILE A 203 -16.14 4.92 -0.74
C ILE A 203 -17.37 5.71 -1.21
N LYS A 204 -17.50 6.95 -0.73
CA LYS A 204 -18.54 7.88 -1.18
C LYS A 204 -18.01 8.65 -2.38
N LYS A 205 -18.78 8.73 -3.48
CA LYS A 205 -18.37 9.38 -4.75
C LYS A 205 -17.87 10.83 -4.62
N GLU A 206 -18.20 11.51 -3.53
CA GLU A 206 -17.85 12.92 -3.29
C GLU A 206 -16.64 13.09 -2.35
N LYS A 207 -16.03 11.98 -1.88
CA LYS A 207 -14.91 12.02 -0.95
C LYS A 207 -13.71 11.23 -1.45
N GLU A 208 -12.53 11.80 -1.25
CA GLU A 208 -11.25 11.12 -1.47
C GLU A 208 -10.82 10.39 -0.20
N TYR A 209 -10.28 9.19 -0.35
CA TYR A 209 -9.81 8.34 0.74
C TYR A 209 -8.34 7.98 0.54
N LEU A 210 -7.55 8.10 1.60
CA LEU A 210 -6.25 7.44 1.70
C LEU A 210 -6.41 6.18 2.56
N PHE A 211 -6.41 5.02 1.92
CA PHE A 211 -6.40 3.74 2.61
C PHE A 211 -4.97 3.30 2.89
N LEU A 212 -4.66 3.09 4.16
CA LEU A 212 -3.40 2.51 4.62
C LEU A 212 -3.65 1.07 5.09
N THR A 213 -2.74 0.16 4.79
CA THR A 213 -2.75 -1.18 5.38
C THR A 213 -1.34 -1.71 5.57
N SER A 214 -1.19 -2.72 6.42
CA SER A 214 0.06 -3.45 6.61
C SER A 214 -0.07 -4.94 6.27
N GLU A 215 -1.19 -5.34 5.68
CA GLU A 215 -1.52 -6.72 5.37
C GLU A 215 -1.65 -6.90 3.86
N VAL A 216 -0.85 -7.80 3.27
CA VAL A 216 -0.78 -8.04 1.83
C VAL A 216 -2.12 -8.54 1.29
N GLY A 217 -2.87 -9.33 2.07
CA GLY A 217 -4.21 -9.78 1.71
C GLY A 217 -5.19 -8.61 1.53
N VAL A 218 -5.17 -7.65 2.45
CA VAL A 218 -6.03 -6.45 2.40
C VAL A 218 -5.56 -5.50 1.29
N TYR A 219 -4.24 -5.32 1.15
CA TYR A 219 -3.63 -4.51 0.09
C TYR A 219 -4.09 -4.93 -1.30
N LYS A 220 -4.15 -6.23 -1.60
CA LYS A 220 -4.62 -6.74 -2.90
C LYS A 220 -6.04 -6.27 -3.21
N THR A 221 -6.96 -6.33 -2.23
CA THR A 221 -8.33 -5.85 -2.38
C THR A 221 -8.37 -4.34 -2.63
N LEU A 222 -7.62 -3.58 -1.84
CA LEU A 222 -7.55 -2.12 -1.99
C LEU A 222 -6.94 -1.68 -3.32
N LYS A 223 -5.92 -2.41 -3.80
CA LYS A 223 -5.31 -2.19 -5.12
C LYS A 223 -6.34 -2.37 -6.23
N SER A 224 -7.15 -3.44 -6.18
CA SER A 224 -8.24 -3.65 -7.13
C SER A 224 -9.26 -2.50 -7.12
N LEU A 225 -9.61 -2.00 -5.93
CA LEU A 225 -10.50 -0.84 -5.80
C LEU A 225 -9.89 0.44 -6.37
N SER A 226 -8.61 0.71 -6.09
CA SER A 226 -7.92 1.91 -6.59
C SER A 226 -7.83 1.98 -8.12
N ALA A 227 -7.92 0.83 -8.80
CA ALA A 227 -7.98 0.78 -10.26
C ALA A 227 -9.37 1.17 -10.81
N GLU A 228 -10.44 0.98 -10.03
CA GLU A 228 -11.82 1.33 -10.41
C GLU A 228 -12.21 2.75 -9.97
N TYR A 229 -11.71 3.21 -8.81
CA TYR A 229 -12.08 4.49 -8.20
C TYR A 229 -10.88 5.43 -8.14
N SER A 230 -10.92 6.50 -8.94
CA SER A 230 -9.87 7.54 -8.95
C SER A 230 -9.78 8.35 -7.65
N SER A 231 -10.77 8.25 -6.76
CA SER A 231 -10.82 8.91 -5.46
C SER A 231 -10.11 8.13 -4.34
N ILE A 232 -9.39 7.06 -4.68
CA ILE A 232 -8.66 6.23 -3.71
C ILE A 232 -7.16 6.41 -3.89
N TYR A 233 -6.53 6.82 -2.80
CA TYR A 233 -5.10 6.75 -2.59
C TYR A 233 -4.78 5.52 -1.73
N LEU A 234 -3.67 4.87 -2.05
CA LEU A 234 -3.29 3.58 -1.47
C LEU A 234 -1.92 3.67 -0.82
N GLY A 235 -1.85 3.33 0.46
CA GLY A 235 -0.61 3.19 1.17
C GLY A 235 -0.41 1.79 1.74
N PHE A 236 0.83 1.32 1.67
CA PHE A 236 1.24 0.05 2.27
C PHE A 236 2.37 0.26 3.27
N MET A 237 2.26 -0.41 4.40
CA MET A 237 3.22 -0.33 5.49
C MET A 237 3.81 -1.70 5.73
N GLU A 238 5.06 -1.87 5.34
CA GLU A 238 5.78 -3.09 5.65
C GLU A 238 6.03 -3.16 7.15
N THR A 239 5.55 -4.25 7.74
CA THR A 239 5.69 -4.53 9.17
C THR A 239 6.19 -5.97 9.33
N ASP A 240 5.35 -6.90 9.77
CA ASP A 240 5.66 -8.33 9.71
C ASP A 240 5.50 -8.87 8.28
N GLU A 241 4.58 -8.28 7.51
CA GLU A 241 4.38 -8.62 6.10
C GLU A 241 5.16 -7.66 5.19
N ILE A 242 5.76 -8.24 4.14
CA ILE A 242 6.67 -7.56 3.20
C ILE A 242 6.09 -7.71 1.80
N LEU A 243 6.22 -6.69 0.94
CA LEU A 243 5.91 -6.82 -0.48
C LEU A 243 7.10 -7.51 -1.17
N ASP A 244 6.85 -8.71 -1.69
CA ASP A 244 7.89 -9.55 -2.33
C ASP A 244 8.54 -8.86 -3.53
N ASN A 245 7.78 -8.10 -4.32
CA ASN A 245 8.26 -7.38 -5.49
C ASN A 245 7.83 -5.90 -5.42
N PRO A 246 8.57 -5.06 -4.68
CA PRO A 246 8.23 -3.66 -4.56
C PRO A 246 8.35 -2.94 -5.91
N GLU A 247 9.24 -3.34 -6.83
CA GLU A 247 9.40 -2.64 -8.11
C GLU A 247 8.16 -2.70 -9.01
N LYS A 248 7.36 -3.76 -8.92
CA LYS A 248 6.09 -3.89 -9.64
C LYS A 248 4.92 -3.20 -8.94
N GLU A 249 5.02 -3.06 -7.62
CA GLU A 249 3.91 -2.60 -6.79
C GLU A 249 3.99 -1.10 -6.51
N ILE A 250 5.19 -0.53 -6.46
CA ILE A 250 5.42 0.85 -6.03
C ILE A 250 4.77 1.89 -6.95
N SER A 251 4.53 1.57 -8.23
CA SER A 251 3.79 2.45 -9.14
C SER A 251 2.31 2.57 -8.82
N CYS A 252 1.75 1.62 -8.06
CA CYS A 252 0.36 1.64 -7.61
C CYS A 252 0.21 2.24 -6.21
N LEU A 253 1.32 2.41 -5.49
CA LEU A 253 1.36 2.92 -4.13
C LEU A 253 1.57 4.43 -4.12
N HIS A 254 0.65 5.10 -3.44
CA HIS A 254 0.73 6.51 -3.10
C HIS A 254 1.56 6.72 -1.82
N ALA A 255 1.63 5.69 -0.97
CA ALA A 255 2.54 5.63 0.16
C ALA A 255 3.15 4.24 0.31
N PHE A 256 4.46 4.15 0.52
CA PHE A 256 5.12 2.92 0.91
C PHE A 256 6.05 3.18 2.08
N VAL A 257 5.82 2.49 3.19
CA VAL A 257 6.63 2.62 4.41
C VAL A 257 7.52 1.40 4.55
N ALA A 258 8.83 1.62 4.42
CA ALA A 258 9.84 0.62 4.69
C ALA A 258 10.15 0.57 6.20
N PRO A 259 10.30 -0.63 6.79
CA PRO A 259 10.43 -0.82 8.24
C PRO A 259 11.85 -0.53 8.76
N SER A 260 12.84 -0.43 7.88
CA SER A 260 14.25 -0.20 8.23
C SER A 260 14.99 0.56 7.14
N LEU A 261 16.05 1.30 7.51
CA LEU A 261 16.86 2.07 6.55
C LEU A 261 17.46 1.17 5.48
N LYS A 262 17.85 -0.04 5.87
CA LYS A 262 18.32 -1.06 4.93
C LYS A 262 17.24 -1.38 3.89
N ARG A 263 16.02 -1.72 4.33
CA ARG A 263 14.92 -2.03 3.40
C ARG A 263 14.55 -0.84 2.52
N TYR A 264 14.61 0.38 3.05
CA TYR A 264 14.43 1.60 2.28
C TYR A 264 15.48 1.74 1.17
N HIS A 265 16.76 1.64 1.49
CA HIS A 265 17.84 1.71 0.50
C HIS A 265 17.76 0.58 -0.53
N ASP A 266 17.50 -0.66 -0.10
CA ASP A 266 17.30 -1.81 -1.00
C ASP A 266 16.13 -1.58 -1.97
N THR A 267 15.06 -0.90 -1.51
CA THR A 267 13.91 -0.56 -2.34
C THR A 267 14.26 0.57 -3.31
N ILE A 268 14.98 1.60 -2.86
CA ILE A 268 15.42 2.70 -3.73
C ILE A 268 16.40 2.21 -4.79
N GLU A 269 17.31 1.32 -4.46
CA GLU A 269 18.26 0.74 -5.43
C GLU A 269 17.52 0.02 -6.56
N LYS A 270 16.41 -0.66 -6.24
CA LYS A 270 15.60 -1.40 -7.22
C LYS A 270 14.60 -0.53 -7.98
N THR A 271 14.03 0.48 -7.33
CA THR A 271 12.86 1.23 -7.86
C THR A 271 13.17 2.67 -8.25
N GLY A 272 14.40 3.13 -7.98
CA GLY A 272 14.78 4.54 -7.99
C GLY A 272 14.34 5.27 -6.71
N PRO A 273 14.93 6.44 -6.42
CA PRO A 273 14.42 7.30 -5.35
C PRO A 273 13.01 7.78 -5.71
N ARG A 274 12.09 7.75 -4.75
CA ARG A 274 10.71 8.24 -4.90
C ARG A 274 10.28 8.96 -3.64
N THR A 275 9.52 10.03 -3.80
CA THR A 275 8.92 10.77 -2.68
C THR A 275 7.86 9.94 -1.93
N THR A 276 7.30 8.92 -2.59
CA THR A 276 6.29 8.02 -2.02
C THR A 276 6.87 6.87 -1.20
N ILE A 277 8.21 6.68 -1.23
CA ILE A 277 8.91 5.71 -0.40
C ILE A 277 9.41 6.44 0.84
N TYR A 278 9.02 5.94 2.00
CA TYR A 278 9.36 6.49 3.29
C TYR A 278 10.13 5.47 4.10
N ASN A 279 11.18 5.93 4.76
CA ASN A 279 11.78 5.19 5.84
C ASN A 279 11.28 5.75 7.17
N VAL A 280 10.93 4.88 8.10
CA VAL A 280 10.80 5.27 9.50
C VAL A 280 11.90 4.58 10.28
N SER A 281 12.76 5.38 10.93
CA SER A 281 13.87 4.89 11.74
C SER A 281 13.34 4.09 12.94
N GLU A 282 14.01 3.00 13.29
CA GLU A 282 13.67 2.15 14.43
C GLU A 282 13.64 2.96 15.74
N GLY A 283 12.45 3.21 16.25
CA GLY A 283 12.18 3.97 17.46
C GLY A 283 10.67 4.15 17.58
N SER A 284 10.15 4.14 18.82
CA SER A 284 8.72 4.27 19.13
C SER A 284 8.03 5.27 18.21
N PHE A 285 7.27 4.72 17.28
CA PHE A 285 6.75 5.39 16.11
C PHE A 285 5.91 6.63 16.49
N THR A 286 6.25 7.81 15.96
CA THR A 286 5.35 8.97 15.97
C THR A 286 4.85 9.24 14.56
N TRP A 287 3.66 8.71 14.25
CA TRP A 287 3.01 8.72 12.93
C TRP A 287 2.59 10.11 12.41
N LYS A 288 2.80 11.15 13.21
CA LYS A 288 2.60 12.57 12.87
C LYS A 288 3.37 13.00 11.63
N GLY A 289 4.70 12.80 11.63
CA GLY A 289 5.57 13.30 10.57
C GLY A 289 5.46 12.56 9.22
N PHE A 290 4.81 11.40 9.18
CA PHE A 290 4.61 10.62 7.95
C PHE A 290 3.38 11.07 7.18
N VAL A 291 2.27 11.31 7.87
CA VAL A 291 1.01 11.72 7.22
C VAL A 291 1.04 13.18 6.82
N ASP A 292 1.69 14.05 7.60
CA ASP A 292 1.91 15.44 7.17
C ASP A 292 2.69 15.45 5.83
N LYS A 293 3.74 14.63 5.71
CA LYS A 293 4.48 14.46 4.44
C LYS A 293 3.66 13.84 3.31
N LEU A 294 2.76 12.91 3.62
CA LEU A 294 1.87 12.30 2.63
C LEU A 294 0.82 13.28 2.13
N ILE A 295 0.03 13.87 3.05
CA ILE A 295 -1.12 14.73 2.74
C ILE A 295 -0.67 15.98 1.98
N ASP A 296 0.47 16.58 2.35
CA ASP A 296 1.03 17.74 1.64
C ASP A 296 1.50 17.39 0.21
N GLN A 297 1.72 16.09 -0.10
CA GLN A 297 2.17 15.62 -1.41
C GLN A 297 1.07 14.98 -2.28
N VAL A 298 -0.06 14.58 -1.71
CA VAL A 298 -1.20 13.99 -2.45
C VAL A 298 -1.67 14.83 -3.66
N PRO A 299 -1.76 16.18 -3.57
CA PRO A 299 -2.19 16.99 -4.70
C PRO A 299 -1.28 16.81 -5.91
N PHE A 300 0.03 16.69 -5.69
CA PHE A 300 1.05 16.74 -6.73
C PHE A 300 1.34 15.40 -7.43
N HIS A 301 0.47 14.40 -7.25
CA HIS A 301 0.58 13.10 -7.89
C HIS A 301 0.34 13.20 -9.42
N ASN A 302 1.42 13.20 -10.18
CA ASN A 302 1.34 13.08 -11.64
C ASN A 302 1.34 11.61 -12.10
N GLN A 303 0.70 11.34 -13.25
CA GLN A 303 0.61 9.98 -13.84
C GLN A 303 1.70 9.74 -14.89
N LEU A 304 2.82 10.47 -14.79
CA LEU A 304 3.92 10.34 -15.73
C LEU A 304 4.56 8.96 -15.62
N LYS A 305 4.87 8.38 -16.78
CA LYS A 305 5.56 7.11 -16.94
C LYS A 305 6.52 7.26 -18.11
N ASP A 306 7.60 6.48 -18.10
CA ASP A 306 8.59 6.39 -19.18
C ASP A 306 9.17 7.76 -19.61
N MET A 307 10.46 7.99 -19.32
CA MET A 307 11.17 9.18 -19.81
C MET A 307 12.10 8.78 -20.96
N HIS A 308 11.87 9.33 -22.14
CA HIS A 308 12.72 9.14 -23.31
C HIS A 308 13.52 10.41 -23.59
N VAL A 309 14.82 10.26 -23.83
CA VAL A 309 15.74 11.39 -24.01
C VAL A 309 16.48 11.21 -25.32
N LYS A 310 16.11 12.00 -26.33
CA LYS A 310 16.65 11.93 -27.69
C LYS A 310 17.64 13.07 -27.92
N LEU A 311 18.89 12.74 -28.25
CA LEU A 311 19.92 13.73 -28.50
C LEU A 311 19.57 14.61 -29.72
N SER A 312 19.65 15.93 -29.52
CA SER A 312 19.53 16.93 -30.58
C SER A 312 20.90 17.45 -31.02
N ALA A 313 21.78 17.78 -30.07
CA ALA A 313 23.12 18.30 -30.33
C ALA A 313 24.11 17.93 -29.20
N ALA A 314 25.39 17.76 -29.55
CA ALA A 314 26.47 17.51 -28.59
C ALA A 314 27.77 18.15 -29.06
N GLU A 315 28.18 19.24 -28.40
CA GLU A 315 29.27 20.10 -28.86
C GLU A 315 30.27 20.40 -27.73
N TRP A 316 31.57 20.36 -28.03
CA TRP A 316 32.59 20.77 -27.06
C TRP A 316 32.76 22.28 -27.07
N GLN A 317 32.41 22.94 -25.96
CA GLN A 317 32.60 24.39 -25.79
C GLN A 317 34.02 24.71 -25.29
N SER A 318 34.64 23.77 -24.57
CA SER A 318 36.00 23.90 -24.07
C SER A 318 36.70 22.53 -24.02
N LYS A 319 37.95 22.49 -23.54
CA LYS A 319 38.72 21.23 -23.38
C LYS A 319 38.09 20.25 -22.40
N SER A 320 37.16 20.70 -21.55
CA SER A 320 36.52 19.91 -20.50
C SER A 320 35.01 20.10 -20.44
N ASP A 321 34.46 21.04 -21.18
CA ASP A 321 33.03 21.38 -21.13
C ASP A 321 32.32 20.88 -22.37
N LEU A 322 31.38 19.97 -22.17
CA LEU A 322 30.53 19.38 -23.19
C LEU A 322 29.12 19.96 -23.07
N TYR A 323 28.69 20.67 -24.11
CA TYR A 323 27.31 21.11 -24.25
C TYR A 323 26.46 19.98 -24.84
N LEU A 324 25.29 19.76 -24.26
CA LEU A 324 24.27 18.83 -24.75
C LEU A 324 22.96 19.56 -24.93
N SER A 325 22.20 19.14 -25.95
CA SER A 325 20.79 19.47 -26.12
C SER A 325 20.04 18.21 -26.49
N ALA A 326 18.86 18.00 -25.90
CA ALA A 326 18.01 16.86 -26.18
C ALA A 326 16.53 17.24 -26.18
N GLU A 327 15.75 16.46 -26.92
CA GLU A 327 14.30 16.40 -26.79
C GLU A 327 13.94 15.33 -25.77
N VAL A 328 13.05 15.65 -24.84
CA VAL A 328 12.62 14.77 -23.76
C VAL A 328 11.12 14.60 -23.86
N ASP A 329 10.66 13.37 -23.89
CA ASP A 329 9.23 13.05 -23.89
C ASP A 329 8.87 12.14 -22.71
N PHE A 330 7.71 12.41 -22.12
CA PHE A 330 7.09 11.59 -21.08
C PHE A 330 5.76 11.03 -21.57
N LYS A 331 5.40 9.82 -21.13
CA LYS A 331 4.04 9.28 -21.33
C LYS A 331 3.16 9.57 -20.12
N GLY A 332 1.85 9.65 -20.35
CA GLY A 332 0.85 9.80 -19.29
C GLY A 332 0.27 11.20 -19.24
N GLY A 333 -0.04 11.69 -18.04
CA GLY A 333 -0.70 12.98 -17.83
C GLY A 333 -0.17 13.70 -16.60
N VAL A 334 -0.13 15.02 -16.69
CA VAL A 334 0.27 15.91 -15.60
C VAL A 334 -0.94 16.75 -15.18
N PRO A 335 -1.31 16.76 -13.89
CA PRO A 335 -2.34 17.65 -13.38
C PRO A 335 -1.99 19.12 -13.63
N ALA A 336 -2.99 19.97 -13.85
CA ALA A 336 -2.77 21.38 -14.20
C ALA A 336 -1.91 22.18 -13.20
N HIS A 337 -1.88 21.79 -11.93
CA HIS A 337 -1.08 22.45 -10.88
C HIS A 337 0.37 21.95 -10.81
N SER A 338 0.69 20.84 -11.49
CA SER A 338 2.03 20.24 -11.58
C SER A 338 2.83 20.77 -12.78
N VAL A 339 2.18 21.43 -13.73
CA VAL A 339 2.83 22.03 -14.91
C VAL A 339 3.91 23.02 -14.48
N GLY A 340 5.10 22.91 -15.08
CA GLY A 340 6.23 23.81 -14.80
C GLY A 340 6.95 23.59 -13.46
N ARG A 341 6.58 22.58 -12.67
CA ARG A 341 7.20 22.27 -11.36
C ARG A 341 8.33 21.23 -11.43
N TYR A 342 8.75 20.86 -12.63
CA TYR A 342 9.87 19.95 -12.82
C TYR A 342 11.21 20.63 -12.52
N HIS A 343 12.17 19.81 -12.10
CA HIS A 343 13.57 20.14 -12.05
C HIS A 343 14.34 19.11 -12.86
N MET A 344 14.95 19.56 -13.96
CA MET A 344 15.75 18.71 -14.84
C MET A 344 17.22 19.04 -14.70
N TYR A 345 18.04 17.99 -14.66
CA TYR A 345 19.48 18.12 -14.59
C TYR A 345 20.18 16.97 -15.29
N TRP A 346 21.34 17.27 -15.86
CA TRP A 346 22.24 16.27 -16.44
C TRP A 346 23.05 15.60 -15.33
N LYS A 347 23.25 14.30 -15.46
CA LYS A 347 24.10 13.52 -14.57
C LYS A 347 25.17 12.81 -15.38
N LEU A 348 26.41 12.99 -14.95
CA LEU A 348 27.58 12.34 -15.51
C LEU A 348 28.13 11.35 -14.49
N LYS A 349 28.41 10.12 -14.89
CA LYS A 349 28.90 9.07 -14.00
C LYS A 349 30.07 8.30 -14.60
N ASN A 350 31.11 8.07 -13.81
CA ASN A 350 32.21 7.20 -14.19
C ASN A 350 31.81 5.73 -14.05
N LYS A 351 31.85 4.98 -15.15
CA LYS A 351 31.38 3.58 -15.19
C LYS A 351 32.16 2.65 -14.25
N LYS A 352 33.42 2.96 -13.93
CA LYS A 352 34.29 2.08 -13.12
C LYS A 352 34.38 2.48 -11.66
N SER A 353 34.59 3.76 -11.36
CA SER A 353 34.69 4.25 -9.97
C SER A 353 33.34 4.54 -9.35
N GLY A 354 32.30 4.77 -10.17
CA GLY A 354 30.98 5.21 -9.72
C GLY A 354 30.90 6.69 -9.39
N THR A 355 32.00 7.45 -9.48
CA THR A 355 32.04 8.89 -9.21
C THR A 355 31.10 9.64 -10.15
N GLU A 356 30.27 10.50 -9.60
CA GLU A 356 29.21 11.19 -10.32
C GLU A 356 29.14 12.67 -9.97
N ASN A 357 28.60 13.45 -10.90
CA ASN A 357 28.33 14.87 -10.70
C ASN A 357 27.11 15.28 -11.52
N THR A 358 26.41 16.32 -11.06
CA THR A 358 25.16 16.81 -11.64
C THR A 358 25.27 18.25 -12.13
N PHE A 359 24.56 18.58 -13.19
CA PHE A 359 24.57 19.89 -13.83
C PHE A 359 23.14 20.30 -14.17
N ASN A 360 22.70 21.47 -13.73
CA ASN A 360 21.36 21.96 -14.05
C ASN A 360 21.12 21.98 -15.57
N ALA A 361 19.95 21.50 -15.99
CA ALA A 361 19.51 21.62 -17.36
C ALA A 361 18.66 22.89 -17.53
N ASN A 362 18.86 23.59 -18.64
CA ASN A 362 18.01 24.68 -19.07
C ASN A 362 16.89 24.12 -19.96
N VAL A 363 15.65 24.38 -19.59
CA VAL A 363 14.48 24.00 -20.39
C VAL A 363 14.12 25.17 -21.31
N ASN A 364 14.23 24.93 -22.62
CA ASN A 364 14.12 25.95 -23.65
C ASN A 364 12.70 26.04 -24.24
N SER A 365 11.96 24.93 -24.25
CA SER A 365 10.55 24.87 -24.66
C SER A 365 9.83 23.71 -23.99
N GLU A 366 8.51 23.88 -23.82
CA GLU A 366 7.59 22.90 -23.22
C GLU A 366 6.29 22.89 -24.04
N GLU A 367 5.92 21.75 -24.61
CA GLU A 367 4.66 21.55 -25.33
C GLU A 367 4.15 20.13 -25.08
N GLU A 368 2.97 19.98 -24.47
CA GLU A 368 2.30 18.69 -24.23
C GLU A 368 3.21 17.54 -23.73
N LEU A 369 4.05 17.82 -22.71
CA LEU A 369 5.03 16.88 -22.11
C LEU A 369 6.27 16.56 -22.94
N ILE A 370 6.50 17.33 -24.00
CA ILE A 370 7.73 17.33 -24.78
C ILE A 370 8.56 18.57 -24.41
N PHE A 371 9.82 18.33 -24.09
CA PHE A 371 10.75 19.37 -23.63
C PHE A 371 11.97 19.43 -24.52
N THR A 372 12.40 20.65 -24.85
CA THR A 372 13.78 20.85 -25.33
C THR A 372 14.65 21.27 -24.17
N VAL A 373 15.61 20.42 -23.79
CA VAL A 373 16.51 20.67 -22.66
C VAL A 373 17.94 20.81 -23.14
N SER A 374 18.72 21.62 -22.46
CA SER A 374 20.14 21.85 -22.78
C SER A 374 20.98 22.03 -21.54
N GLY A 375 22.30 21.92 -21.65
CA GLY A 375 23.19 22.19 -20.53
C GLY A 375 24.65 21.91 -20.86
N THR A 376 25.55 22.47 -20.06
CA THR A 376 26.99 22.29 -20.21
C THR A 376 27.53 21.48 -19.04
N LEU A 377 28.20 20.37 -19.35
CA LEU A 377 28.74 19.42 -18.39
C LEU A 377 30.26 19.56 -18.34
N HIS A 378 30.79 19.82 -17.15
CA HIS A 378 32.24 19.84 -16.93
C HIS A 378 32.75 18.41 -16.68
N VAL A 379 33.22 17.76 -17.75
CA VAL A 379 33.57 16.34 -17.81
C VAL A 379 34.65 15.95 -16.80
N LEU A 380 35.64 16.82 -16.53
CA LEU A 380 36.72 16.53 -15.59
C LEU A 380 36.25 16.36 -14.13
N SER A 381 35.02 16.76 -13.81
CA SER A 381 34.50 16.65 -12.43
C SER A 381 34.30 15.22 -11.93
N VAL A 382 34.20 14.24 -12.84
CA VAL A 382 33.97 12.82 -12.49
C VAL A 382 35.11 11.90 -12.89
N VAL A 383 36.26 12.49 -13.24
CA VAL A 383 37.38 11.78 -13.85
C VAL A 383 38.42 11.51 -12.78
N ASP A 384 38.09 10.58 -11.89
CA ASP A 384 38.95 10.06 -10.84
C ASP A 384 39.64 8.75 -11.26
N GLN A 385 39.00 7.97 -12.14
CA GLN A 385 39.54 6.76 -12.75
C GLN A 385 39.34 6.76 -14.27
N LEU A 386 40.31 6.19 -15.01
CA LEU A 386 40.18 6.03 -16.46
C LEU A 386 39.11 4.98 -16.80
N SER A 387 37.95 5.45 -17.25
CA SER A 387 36.82 4.64 -17.72
C SER A 387 35.96 5.42 -18.72
N ALA A 388 34.94 4.76 -19.27
CA ALA A 388 33.83 5.43 -19.95
C ALA A 388 33.00 6.23 -18.94
N LEU A 389 32.46 7.36 -19.38
CA LEU A 389 31.53 8.17 -18.61
C LEU A 389 30.14 8.04 -19.23
N GLU A 390 29.18 7.67 -18.40
CA GLU A 390 27.78 7.50 -18.76
C GLU A 390 27.04 8.83 -18.57
N LEU A 391 26.17 9.15 -19.52
CA LEU A 391 25.39 10.38 -19.57
C LEU A 391 23.90 10.07 -19.37
N TYR A 392 23.31 10.74 -18.38
CA TYR A 392 21.89 10.66 -18.09
C TYR A 392 21.30 12.05 -18.05
N LEU A 393 20.04 12.16 -18.44
CA LEU A 393 19.17 13.24 -17.99
C LEU A 393 18.33 12.71 -16.84
N CYS A 394 18.22 13.50 -15.79
CA CYS A 394 17.33 13.26 -14.66
C CYS A 394 16.23 14.32 -14.64
N CYS A 395 15.02 13.91 -14.28
CA CYS A 395 13.88 14.78 -14.06
C CYS A 395 13.24 14.43 -12.72
N GLU A 396 13.24 15.39 -11.82
CA GLU A 396 12.42 15.40 -10.61
C GLU A 396 11.16 16.18 -10.93
N TRP A 397 9.99 15.55 -10.90
CA TRP A 397 8.74 16.22 -11.17
C TRP A 397 7.73 15.88 -10.10
N ASP A 398 7.59 16.81 -9.15
CA ASP A 398 6.80 16.65 -7.94
C ASP A 398 7.10 15.32 -7.23
N ASN A 399 6.20 14.34 -7.31
CA ASN A 399 6.34 13.07 -6.64
C ASN A 399 7.09 11.98 -7.45
N SER A 400 7.43 12.27 -8.71
CA SER A 400 8.02 11.33 -9.67
C SER A 400 9.49 11.65 -9.94
N PHE A 401 10.32 10.61 -10.06
CA PHE A 401 11.71 10.72 -10.47
C PHE A 401 11.97 9.87 -11.70
N PHE A 402 12.65 10.44 -12.68
CA PHE A 402 13.05 9.78 -13.91
C PHE A 402 14.54 9.97 -14.13
N ALA A 403 15.22 8.90 -14.55
CA ALA A 403 16.59 8.95 -15.04
C ALA A 403 16.67 8.11 -16.31
N SER A 404 17.15 8.72 -17.39
CA SER A 404 17.21 8.05 -18.70
C SER A 404 18.52 8.39 -19.40
N SER A 405 19.09 7.38 -20.05
CA SER A 405 20.30 7.53 -20.86
C SER A 405 19.98 8.36 -22.09
N VAL A 406 20.98 9.08 -22.61
CA VAL A 406 20.80 9.89 -23.81
C VAL A 406 20.88 9.02 -25.05
N GLU A 407 19.75 8.83 -25.74
CA GLU A 407 19.61 8.02 -26.95
C GLU A 407 19.99 8.82 -28.20
N VAL A 408 20.69 8.20 -29.14
CA VAL A 408 21.02 8.78 -30.45
C VAL A 408 20.26 8.06 -31.55
N THR A 409 19.26 8.72 -32.13
CA THR A 409 18.36 8.16 -33.14
C THR A 409 18.92 8.20 -34.56
N ASP A 410 19.78 9.18 -34.88
CA ASP A 410 20.50 9.25 -36.16
C ASP A 410 22.01 9.45 -35.90
N PRO A 411 22.85 8.41 -36.09
CA PRO A 411 24.30 8.51 -35.91
C PRO A 411 24.97 9.57 -36.80
N LYS A 412 24.33 9.99 -37.89
CA LYS A 412 24.85 11.06 -38.79
C LYS A 412 24.71 12.46 -38.22
N LYS A 413 23.92 12.64 -37.15
CA LYS A 413 23.77 13.92 -36.42
C LYS A 413 24.91 14.20 -35.42
N LEU A 414 25.92 13.33 -35.31
CA LEU A 414 27.14 13.56 -34.53
C LEU A 414 28.28 14.01 -35.49
N PRO A 415 28.55 15.32 -35.66
CA PRO A 415 29.55 15.81 -36.60
C PRO A 415 30.95 15.30 -36.26
N ALA A 416 31.71 14.84 -37.26
CA ALA A 416 33.02 14.20 -37.07
C ALA A 416 34.07 15.09 -36.35
N ALA A 417 33.94 16.42 -36.44
CA ALA A 417 34.81 17.37 -35.73
C ALA A 417 34.44 17.55 -34.24
N GLU A 418 33.18 17.28 -33.87
CA GLU A 418 32.65 17.38 -32.50
C GLU A 418 32.84 16.08 -31.72
N GLN A 419 33.19 14.99 -32.41
CA GLN A 419 33.46 13.69 -31.80
C GLN A 419 34.74 13.65 -30.99
N SER A 420 35.66 14.62 -31.11
CA SER A 420 36.88 14.63 -30.31
C SER A 420 37.46 16.02 -30.05
N ILE A 421 37.69 16.35 -28.78
CA ILE A 421 38.46 17.53 -28.38
C ILE A 421 39.59 17.12 -27.44
N SER A 422 40.81 17.59 -27.68
CA SER A 422 41.92 17.64 -26.71
C SER A 422 42.12 16.41 -25.81
N GLY A 423 41.78 15.18 -26.24
CA GLY A 423 41.87 14.00 -25.38
C GLY A 423 40.56 13.31 -24.97
N TRP A 424 39.40 13.79 -25.41
CA TRP A 424 38.09 13.18 -25.19
C TRP A 424 37.47 12.73 -26.51
N ARG A 425 36.59 11.71 -26.46
CA ARG A 425 35.79 11.25 -27.60
C ARG A 425 34.37 10.91 -27.18
N LEU A 426 33.39 11.31 -27.98
CA LEU A 426 32.01 10.83 -27.87
C LEU A 426 31.89 9.49 -28.61
N LYS A 427 31.24 8.50 -28.01
CA LYS A 427 30.96 7.20 -28.63
C LYS A 427 29.55 6.74 -28.31
N LEU A 428 29.01 5.91 -29.20
CA LEU A 428 27.78 5.16 -28.94
C LEU A 428 28.12 3.82 -28.31
N GLU A 429 27.33 3.39 -27.34
CA GLU A 429 27.35 2.02 -26.83
C GLU A 429 26.63 1.09 -27.83
N GLU A 430 27.33 0.06 -28.31
CA GLU A 430 26.95 -0.76 -29.48
C GLU A 430 25.60 -1.49 -29.34
N GLU A 431 25.15 -1.78 -28.11
CA GLU A 431 23.91 -2.53 -27.88
C GLU A 431 22.65 -1.65 -27.80
N LYS A 432 22.78 -0.34 -27.53
CA LYS A 432 21.63 0.52 -27.18
C LYS A 432 21.63 1.92 -27.79
N ASN A 433 22.62 2.28 -28.61
CA ASN A 433 22.78 3.63 -29.19
C ASN A 433 22.82 4.76 -28.14
N HIS A 434 23.27 4.48 -26.92
CA HIS A 434 23.42 5.47 -25.87
C HIS A 434 24.73 6.25 -26.01
N LEU A 435 24.68 7.55 -25.76
CA LEU A 435 25.86 8.42 -25.83
C LEU A 435 26.75 8.26 -24.57
N CYS A 436 28.03 7.98 -24.79
CA CYS A 436 29.06 7.86 -23.76
C CYS A 436 30.27 8.74 -24.07
N VAL A 437 30.98 9.19 -23.03
CA VAL A 437 32.23 9.95 -23.17
C VAL A 437 33.43 9.06 -22.82
N HIS A 438 34.45 9.04 -23.68
CA HIS A 438 35.67 8.26 -23.51
C HIS A 438 36.93 9.13 -23.57
N THR A 439 38.00 8.72 -22.89
CA THR A 439 39.32 9.32 -23.08
C THR A 439 39.95 8.86 -24.39
N ALA A 440 40.45 9.77 -25.21
CA ALA A 440 41.30 9.48 -26.38
C ALA A 440 42.70 9.00 -25.94
N GLU A 441 43.32 8.13 -26.73
CA GLU A 441 44.56 7.42 -26.35
C GLU A 441 45.74 8.34 -25.98
N GLY A 442 45.88 9.49 -26.64
CA GLY A 442 47.01 10.42 -26.42
C GLY A 442 46.97 11.22 -25.12
N PHE A 443 45.81 11.36 -24.47
CA PHE A 443 45.63 12.21 -23.27
C PHE A 443 45.77 11.45 -21.94
N ARG A 444 45.77 10.11 -22.01
CA ARG A 444 45.90 9.21 -20.85
C ARG A 444 47.14 9.51 -20.00
N ARG A 445 48.29 9.81 -20.61
CA ARG A 445 49.56 10.06 -19.88
C ARG A 445 49.60 11.38 -19.09
N LYS A 446 48.98 12.46 -19.60
CA LYS A 446 48.96 13.77 -18.90
C LYS A 446 47.93 13.82 -17.77
N LEU A 447 46.78 13.18 -17.99
CA LEU A 447 45.71 13.09 -16.99
C LEU A 447 46.14 12.28 -15.77
N MET A 448 46.81 11.14 -15.98
CA MET A 448 47.41 10.33 -14.90
C MET A 448 48.43 11.13 -14.07
N LYS A 449 49.29 11.94 -14.69
CA LYS A 449 50.21 12.80 -13.93
C LYS A 449 49.50 13.83 -13.05
N ARG A 450 48.34 14.36 -13.45
CA ARG A 450 47.56 15.32 -12.63
C ARG A 450 46.75 14.66 -11.52
N LEU A 451 46.13 13.51 -11.79
CA LEU A 451 45.34 12.77 -10.79
C LEU A 451 46.21 12.19 -9.67
N PHE A 452 47.45 11.80 -9.98
CA PHE A 452 48.39 11.22 -9.01
C PHE A 452 49.43 12.22 -8.44
N ALA A 453 49.42 13.49 -8.88
CA ALA A 453 50.27 14.55 -8.28
C ALA A 453 49.62 15.24 -7.06
N LYS A 454 48.34 14.96 -6.77
CA LYS A 454 47.68 15.29 -5.50
C LYS A 454 47.51 14.01 -4.68
N LYS A 455 48.61 13.51 -4.13
CA LYS A 455 48.60 12.62 -2.96
C LYS A 455 49.70 13.05 -2.02
#